data_AF-A0A9D8UEW9-F1
#
_entry.id   AF-A0A9D8UEW9-F1
#
_cell.length_a   1.000
_cell.length_b   1.000
_cell.length_c   1.000
_cell.angle_alpha   90.00
_cell.angle_beta   90.00
_cell.angle_gamma   90.00
#
_symmetry.space_group_name_H-M   'P 1'
#
loop_
_entity.id
_entity.type
_entity.pdbx_description
1 polymer ?
#
loop_
_entity_poly.entity_id
_entity_poly.type
_entity_poly.pdbx_seq_one_letter_code
_entity_poly.pdbx_strand_id
1 'polypeptide(L)'
;MTDTKLQVENTYLNMDLLRFTTAGSVDDGKSTLIGRLLYDSKSIFEDQMEAIEKSSKSSGEEEVNLALLTDGLQAEREQKITIDVAYRYFATPKRKFIIADTPGHTQYTRNMVTGASTADLAIILVDASKGLLTQSRRHAFISSLLRIPHLVVAVNKMDLVNYNEKVFDEIVADFKEFSHKLDISDITFIPISALQGDNVVDKGENMDWYNGTTLLHHLENVKVDAGENVRDFRLPVQYVIRPGRTFRGFAGQIASGHIRPGDEVKVLPSGLTTKVKEIVTRDGNLEAAFTGDSITLTMEDEIDISRGDMIVRKNNVPTIRNEFEAYLCWLNEKAMSLNKQYILQHTSRTVQVYVEDLLYRINVDTLSREDADNLELNEIGRVKLKTSQSLFFDPYQINQRTGSFIIIDLASNVTVGAGMIRAGSTVSKKHVNVSSGKEISPNVVWEPWNIPREEREKRNGHKAKVLWFTGISGAGKSTIAKELERRLWEKGKQTVLLDGDQVRHGLNGDLGFSLKDRTENIRRVGQVARLFFEHGNIVLCTFVSPYIKDRQAAKAMLPNDSDFIEIHVTCRSETAKQRDPKGLYEKAKKGEITNLTGYDSEHEAPEKPSLRINTDEITVKDAVESIIDSFEL
;
A
#
# COMPACT_ATOMS: atom_id res chain seq x y z
N MET A 1 43.27 -33.12 -9.02
CA MET A 1 42.95 -32.37 -7.79
C MET A 1 42.68 -30.88 -8.02
N THR A 2 42.85 -30.35 -9.24
CA THR A 2 42.65 -28.94 -9.58
C THR A 2 41.25 -28.62 -10.14
N ASP A 3 40.59 -29.55 -10.85
CA ASP A 3 39.25 -29.29 -11.43
C ASP A 3 38.10 -29.26 -10.42
N THR A 4 38.19 -30.04 -9.34
CA THR A 4 37.12 -30.10 -8.33
C THR A 4 37.05 -28.83 -7.47
N LYS A 5 38.19 -28.13 -7.25
CA LYS A 5 38.20 -26.84 -6.52
C LYS A 5 37.60 -25.70 -7.35
N LEU A 6 37.88 -25.65 -8.66
CA LEU A 6 37.31 -24.66 -9.58
C LEU A 6 35.79 -24.82 -9.77
N GLN A 7 35.27 -26.05 -9.76
CA GLN A 7 33.82 -26.29 -9.79
C GLN A 7 33.11 -25.88 -8.48
N VAL A 8 33.74 -26.08 -7.33
CA VAL A 8 33.19 -25.67 -6.02
C VAL A 8 33.20 -24.15 -5.87
N GLU A 9 34.24 -23.44 -6.33
CA GLU A 9 34.30 -21.97 -6.33
C GLU A 9 33.20 -21.33 -7.20
N ASN A 10 32.89 -21.90 -8.37
CA ASN A 10 31.80 -21.43 -9.22
C ASN A 10 30.39 -21.74 -8.67
N THR A 11 30.25 -22.84 -7.91
CA THR A 11 28.95 -23.19 -7.29
C THR A 11 28.60 -22.19 -6.20
N TYR A 12 29.57 -21.79 -5.37
CA TYR A 12 29.35 -20.76 -4.36
C TYR A 12 28.98 -19.42 -4.99
N LEU A 13 29.64 -18.99 -6.08
CA LEU A 13 29.31 -17.73 -6.76
C LEU A 13 27.89 -17.68 -7.35
N ASN A 14 27.33 -18.82 -7.76
CA ASN A 14 25.99 -18.94 -8.37
C ASN A 14 24.88 -19.34 -7.38
N MET A 15 25.15 -19.42 -6.07
CA MET A 15 24.10 -19.68 -5.08
C MET A 15 23.13 -18.52 -4.95
N ASP A 16 21.84 -18.85 -4.87
CA ASP A 16 20.75 -17.94 -4.55
C ASP A 16 21.00 -17.22 -3.21
N LEU A 17 20.56 -15.97 -3.11
CA LEU A 17 20.78 -15.06 -2.00
C LEU A 17 19.44 -14.62 -1.43
N LEU A 18 19.18 -14.93 -0.15
CA LEU A 18 18.04 -14.38 0.58
C LEU A 18 18.49 -13.23 1.48
N ARG A 19 17.88 -12.06 1.32
CA ARG A 19 17.96 -10.98 2.32
C ARG A 19 16.75 -11.06 3.21
N PHE A 20 16.95 -11.19 4.51
CA PHE A 20 15.82 -11.13 5.44
C PHE A 20 16.10 -10.25 6.64
N THR A 21 15.02 -9.73 7.22
CA THR A 21 15.09 -8.92 8.44
C THR A 21 14.39 -9.62 9.59
N THR A 22 14.91 -9.45 10.81
CA THR A 22 14.26 -9.87 12.05
C THR A 22 13.65 -8.68 12.75
N ALA A 23 12.40 -8.83 13.18
CA ALA A 23 11.67 -7.83 13.95
C ALA A 23 10.81 -8.52 15.02
N GLY A 24 10.40 -7.77 16.03
CA GLY A 24 9.81 -8.33 17.26
C GLY A 24 10.05 -7.41 18.45
N SER A 25 9.28 -7.62 19.51
CA SER A 25 9.35 -6.85 20.74
C SER A 25 10.69 -7.04 21.48
N VAL A 26 10.93 -6.16 22.45
CA VAL A 26 12.02 -6.36 23.42
C VAL A 26 11.75 -7.66 24.18
N ASP A 27 12.78 -8.49 24.33
CA ASP A 27 12.72 -9.84 24.92
C ASP A 27 12.02 -10.93 24.10
N ASP A 28 11.57 -10.69 22.87
CA ASP A 28 10.98 -11.77 22.03
C ASP A 28 12.02 -12.79 21.55
N GLY A 29 13.31 -12.59 21.86
CA GLY A 29 14.40 -13.54 21.59
C GLY A 29 15.03 -13.41 20.21
N LYS A 30 15.03 -12.22 19.61
CA LYS A 30 15.61 -11.96 18.25
C LYS A 30 17.11 -12.29 18.19
N SER A 31 17.89 -11.70 19.08
CA SER A 31 19.34 -11.95 19.22
C SER A 31 19.64 -13.42 19.46
N THR A 32 18.85 -14.07 20.33
CA THR A 32 18.96 -15.51 20.61
C THR A 32 18.68 -16.34 19.36
N LEU A 33 17.65 -16.01 18.58
CA LEU A 33 17.33 -16.71 17.34
C LEU A 33 18.43 -16.57 16.30
N ILE A 34 18.96 -15.37 16.09
CA ILE A 34 20.06 -15.14 15.16
C ILE A 34 21.31 -15.90 15.63
N GLY A 35 21.65 -15.83 16.92
CA GLY A 35 22.76 -16.58 17.50
C GLY A 35 22.61 -18.10 17.31
N ARG A 36 21.40 -18.64 17.55
CA ARG A 36 21.05 -20.04 17.33
C ARG A 36 21.18 -20.45 15.86
N LEU A 37 20.65 -19.64 14.94
CA LEU A 37 20.81 -19.88 13.49
C LEU A 37 22.28 -19.94 13.10
N LEU A 38 23.12 -19.00 13.55
CA LEU A 38 24.55 -18.96 13.23
C LEU A 38 25.34 -20.12 13.86
N TYR A 39 24.96 -20.52 15.08
CA TYR A 39 25.58 -21.62 15.82
C TYR A 39 25.27 -22.96 15.19
N ASP A 40 23.97 -23.27 15.01
CA ASP A 40 23.51 -24.54 14.48
C ASP A 40 23.83 -24.69 12.98
N SER A 41 23.94 -23.58 12.22
CA SER A 41 24.40 -23.61 10.82
C SER A 41 25.90 -23.81 10.66
N LYS A 42 26.64 -24.03 11.76
CA LYS A 42 28.11 -24.25 11.80
C LYS A 42 28.90 -23.15 11.08
N SER A 43 28.38 -21.92 11.09
CA SER A 43 28.98 -20.79 10.36
C SER A 43 29.95 -19.97 11.21
N ILE A 44 30.15 -20.33 12.49
CA ILE A 44 31.04 -19.68 13.45
C ILE A 44 32.31 -20.53 13.62
N PHE A 45 33.49 -19.89 13.58
CA PHE A 45 34.77 -20.54 13.85
C PHE A 45 34.90 -20.90 15.35
N GLU A 46 35.44 -22.09 15.67
CA GLU A 46 35.51 -22.66 17.04
C GLU A 46 36.11 -21.69 18.09
N ASP A 47 37.07 -20.89 17.67
CA ASP A 47 37.79 -19.89 18.47
C ASP A 47 36.91 -18.71 18.93
N GLN A 48 35.86 -18.34 18.19
CA GLN A 48 34.88 -17.35 18.66
C GLN A 48 33.91 -17.95 19.69
N MET A 49 33.59 -19.25 19.56
CA MET A 49 32.73 -19.95 20.51
C MET A 49 33.41 -20.10 21.88
N GLU A 50 34.69 -20.45 21.92
CA GLU A 50 35.44 -20.54 23.18
C GLU A 50 35.50 -19.20 23.95
N ALA A 51 35.57 -18.08 23.22
CA ALA A 51 35.57 -16.75 23.82
C ALA A 51 34.22 -16.41 24.47
N ILE A 52 33.12 -16.85 23.85
CA ILE A 52 31.76 -16.61 24.34
C ILE A 52 31.42 -17.50 25.53
N GLU A 53 31.81 -18.77 25.50
CA GLU A 53 31.65 -19.66 26.66
C GLU A 53 32.38 -19.14 27.90
N LYS A 54 33.59 -18.58 27.72
CA LYS A 54 34.33 -17.91 28.79
C LYS A 54 33.59 -16.65 29.28
N SER A 55 33.01 -15.87 28.37
CA SER A 55 32.26 -14.66 28.71
C SER A 55 30.95 -14.98 29.47
N SER A 56 30.15 -15.93 29.01
CA SER A 56 28.91 -16.37 29.69
C SER A 56 29.18 -16.89 31.10
N LYS A 57 30.24 -17.72 31.26
CA LYS A 57 30.68 -18.19 32.58
C LYS A 57 31.14 -17.07 33.50
N SER A 58 31.79 -16.03 32.95
CA SER A 58 32.21 -14.86 33.74
C SER A 58 31.05 -13.96 34.18
N SER A 59 29.92 -14.00 33.46
CA SER A 59 28.68 -13.29 33.80
C SER A 59 27.73 -14.09 34.69
N GLY A 60 28.08 -15.33 35.05
CA GLY A 60 27.31 -16.17 35.99
C GLY A 60 26.16 -16.96 35.36
N GLU A 61 26.11 -17.10 34.04
CA GLU A 61 25.08 -17.89 33.33
C GLU A 61 25.54 -19.36 33.18
N GLU A 62 24.64 -20.32 33.45
CA GLU A 62 24.94 -21.77 33.37
C GLU A 62 24.96 -22.30 31.93
N GLU A 63 24.18 -21.69 31.03
CA GLU A 63 24.14 -22.00 29.60
C GLU A 63 24.89 -20.97 28.74
N VAL A 64 25.31 -21.37 27.54
CA VAL A 64 26.00 -20.48 26.60
C VAL A 64 25.02 -19.44 26.05
N ASN A 65 25.30 -18.17 26.32
CA ASN A 65 24.43 -17.07 25.90
C ASN A 65 24.73 -16.66 24.46
N LEU A 66 23.99 -17.25 23.54
CA LEU A 66 24.13 -17.03 22.10
C LEU A 66 23.80 -15.58 21.66
N ALA A 67 23.12 -14.77 22.49
CA ALA A 67 22.89 -13.36 22.18
C ALA A 67 24.19 -12.54 22.19
N LEU A 68 25.25 -13.01 22.88
CA LEU A 68 26.57 -12.36 22.87
C LEU A 68 27.24 -12.40 21.49
N LEU A 69 26.79 -13.25 20.56
CA LEU A 69 27.26 -13.29 19.17
C LEU A 69 26.77 -12.08 18.36
N THR A 70 25.60 -11.54 18.70
CA THR A 70 24.89 -10.55 17.88
C THR A 70 25.15 -9.11 18.31
N ASP A 71 25.42 -8.86 19.59
CA ASP A 71 25.53 -7.52 20.16
C ASP A 71 26.94 -6.93 19.97
N GLY A 72 27.05 -6.04 18.97
CA GLY A 72 28.33 -5.54 18.45
C GLY A 72 28.86 -4.30 19.16
N LEU A 73 28.00 -3.44 19.73
CA LEU A 73 28.39 -2.18 20.37
C LEU A 73 28.40 -2.29 21.90
N GLN A 74 29.38 -1.66 22.55
CA GLN A 74 29.48 -1.63 24.02
C GLN A 74 28.23 -0.99 24.68
N ALA A 75 27.63 0.00 24.01
CA ALA A 75 26.37 0.62 24.43
C ALA A 75 25.14 -0.30 24.28
N GLU A 76 25.12 -1.19 23.27
CA GLU A 76 24.06 -2.21 23.12
C GLU A 76 24.16 -3.25 24.24
N ARG A 77 25.38 -3.63 24.63
CA ARG A 77 25.65 -4.58 25.73
C ARG A 77 25.25 -4.05 27.10
N GLU A 78 25.40 -2.74 27.33
CA GLU A 78 24.99 -2.09 28.59
C GLU A 78 23.48 -1.91 28.70
N GLN A 79 22.77 -1.75 27.57
CA GLN A 79 21.32 -1.49 27.55
C GLN A 79 20.47 -2.69 27.11
N LYS A 80 21.08 -3.81 26.68
CA LYS A 80 20.43 -5.02 26.15
C LYS A 80 19.43 -4.75 25.01
N ILE A 81 19.72 -3.78 24.15
CA ILE A 81 18.92 -3.42 22.98
C ILE A 81 19.80 -3.26 21.74
N THR A 82 19.33 -3.69 20.57
CA THR A 82 19.94 -3.35 19.26
C THR A 82 19.69 -1.86 18.99
N ILE A 83 20.71 -1.12 18.53
CA ILE A 83 20.63 0.35 18.31
C ILE A 83 20.73 0.69 16.82
N ASP A 84 21.53 -0.03 16.04
CA ASP A 84 21.70 0.18 14.59
C ASP A 84 21.46 -1.12 13.81
N VAL A 85 21.23 -1.03 12.49
CA VAL A 85 21.03 -2.24 11.66
C VAL A 85 22.34 -2.99 11.54
N ALA A 86 22.45 -4.13 12.21
CA ALA A 86 23.60 -5.02 12.08
C ALA A 86 23.37 -6.00 10.91
N TYR A 87 24.26 -5.97 9.92
CA TYR A 87 24.26 -6.95 8.83
C TYR A 87 25.12 -8.16 9.21
N ARG A 88 24.52 -9.35 9.18
CA ARG A 88 25.22 -10.63 9.38
C ARG A 88 25.10 -11.50 8.13
N TYR A 89 26.12 -12.30 7.88
CA TYR A 89 26.22 -13.14 6.69
C TYR A 89 26.42 -14.58 7.12
N PHE A 90 25.65 -15.48 6.55
CA PHE A 90 25.87 -16.92 6.68
C PHE A 90 25.44 -17.62 5.40
N ALA A 91 25.83 -18.88 5.24
CA ALA A 91 25.46 -19.68 4.10
C ALA A 91 25.21 -21.12 4.53
N THR A 92 24.27 -21.77 3.87
CA THR A 92 24.11 -23.23 3.91
C THR A 92 24.63 -23.82 2.60
N PRO A 93 24.72 -25.16 2.48
CA PRO A 93 25.05 -25.79 1.21
C PRO A 93 24.04 -25.49 0.08
N LYS A 94 22.85 -24.96 0.38
CA LYS A 94 21.84 -24.62 -0.63
C LYS A 94 21.77 -23.13 -0.97
N ARG A 95 22.04 -22.24 0.00
CA ARG A 95 21.71 -20.81 -0.16
C ARG A 95 22.57 -19.89 0.70
N LYS A 96 22.78 -18.66 0.24
CA LYS A 96 23.40 -17.58 1.00
C LYS A 96 22.35 -16.69 1.67
N PHE A 97 22.69 -16.14 2.82
CA PHE A 97 21.80 -15.32 3.61
C PHE A 97 22.47 -14.02 4.07
N ILE A 98 21.71 -12.93 3.99
CA ILE A 98 22.03 -11.65 4.61
C ILE A 98 20.94 -11.35 5.63
N ILE A 99 21.32 -11.28 6.89
CA ILE A 99 20.43 -10.92 8.00
C ILE A 99 20.59 -9.42 8.27
N ALA A 100 19.50 -8.68 8.20
CA ALA A 100 19.40 -7.32 8.72
C ALA A 100 18.72 -7.36 10.09
N ASP A 101 19.50 -7.31 11.17
CA ASP A 101 18.94 -7.26 12.52
C ASP A 101 18.38 -5.86 12.78
N THR A 102 17.04 -5.75 12.81
CA THR A 102 16.40 -4.46 13.02
C THR A 102 15.95 -4.29 14.48
N PRO A 103 16.29 -3.15 15.09
CA PRO A 103 15.89 -2.87 16.46
C PRO A 103 14.37 -2.77 16.62
N GLY A 104 13.85 -3.32 17.73
CA GLY A 104 12.40 -3.54 17.93
C GLY A 104 11.66 -2.40 18.62
N HIS A 105 12.36 -1.35 19.02
CA HIS A 105 11.81 -0.27 19.82
C HIS A 105 11.23 0.85 18.94
N THR A 106 10.23 1.57 19.45
CA THR A 106 9.48 2.61 18.74
C THR A 106 10.36 3.74 18.18
N GLN A 107 11.50 3.98 18.84
CA GLN A 107 12.51 4.97 18.46
C GLN A 107 13.35 4.59 17.22
N TYR A 108 13.18 3.39 16.66
CA TYR A 108 14.04 2.89 15.57
C TYR A 108 13.28 2.48 14.30
N THR A 109 12.08 3.02 14.06
CA THR A 109 11.37 2.81 12.79
C THR A 109 12.19 3.27 11.58
N ARG A 110 13.00 4.33 11.71
CA ARG A 110 13.95 4.73 10.67
C ARG A 110 14.91 3.60 10.28
N ASN A 111 15.41 2.84 11.27
CA ASN A 111 16.37 1.76 11.09
C ASN A 111 15.68 0.54 10.47
N MET A 112 14.43 0.28 10.87
CA MET A 112 13.61 -0.73 10.21
C MET A 112 13.34 -0.35 8.74
N VAL A 113 13.00 0.91 8.45
CA VAL A 113 12.75 1.37 7.08
C VAL A 113 14.01 1.27 6.21
N THR A 114 15.18 1.63 6.72
CA THR A 114 16.42 1.49 5.96
C THR A 114 16.82 0.03 5.78
N GLY A 115 16.85 -0.77 6.85
CA GLY A 115 17.28 -2.18 6.80
C GLY A 115 16.30 -3.08 6.04
N ALA A 116 15.00 -2.91 6.26
CA ALA A 116 13.96 -3.76 5.68
C ALA A 116 13.58 -3.39 4.25
N SER A 117 13.93 -2.19 3.75
CA SER A 117 13.66 -1.77 2.36
C SER A 117 14.35 -2.63 1.28
N THR A 118 15.35 -3.42 1.68
CA THR A 118 16.08 -4.33 0.79
C THR A 118 15.85 -5.80 1.12
N ALA A 119 14.96 -6.09 2.07
CA ALA A 119 14.67 -7.44 2.51
C ALA A 119 13.64 -8.11 1.59
N ASP A 120 13.91 -9.36 1.25
CA ASP A 120 13.00 -10.23 0.50
C ASP A 120 12.02 -10.96 1.44
N LEU A 121 12.40 -11.11 2.72
CA LEU A 121 11.60 -11.75 3.76
C LEU A 121 11.73 -11.02 5.10
N ALA A 122 10.64 -10.99 5.88
CA ALA A 122 10.65 -10.49 7.26
C ALA A 122 10.23 -11.58 8.25
N ILE A 123 11.00 -11.77 9.30
CA ILE A 123 10.70 -12.67 10.42
C ILE A 123 10.19 -11.81 11.58
N ILE A 124 8.93 -11.94 11.92
CA ILE A 124 8.30 -11.32 13.10
C ILE A 124 8.29 -12.34 14.23
N LEU A 125 9.10 -12.11 15.25
CA LEU A 125 9.08 -12.93 16.46
C LEU A 125 7.91 -12.50 17.35
N VAL A 126 7.24 -13.50 17.93
CA VAL A 126 6.15 -13.33 18.89
C VAL A 126 6.40 -14.26 20.06
N ASP A 127 6.52 -13.72 21.27
CA ASP A 127 6.65 -14.53 22.49
C ASP A 127 5.33 -15.24 22.81
N ALA A 128 5.34 -16.57 22.80
CA ALA A 128 4.17 -17.42 23.04
C ALA A 128 3.51 -17.17 24.41
N SER A 129 4.30 -16.76 25.42
CA SER A 129 3.78 -16.47 26.76
C SER A 129 3.02 -15.14 26.85
N LYS A 130 3.27 -14.22 25.90
CA LYS A 130 2.69 -12.87 25.88
C LYS A 130 1.64 -12.68 24.79
N GLY A 131 1.67 -13.51 23.76
CA GLY A 131 0.79 -13.40 22.60
C GLY A 131 1.12 -12.19 21.72
N LEU A 132 0.14 -11.76 20.90
CA LEU A 132 0.37 -10.72 19.90
C LEU A 132 0.38 -9.30 20.50
N LEU A 133 1.57 -8.72 20.62
CA LEU A 133 1.78 -7.37 21.16
C LEU A 133 1.64 -6.27 20.09
N THR A 134 1.44 -5.03 20.54
CA THR A 134 1.40 -3.83 19.69
C THR A 134 2.67 -3.67 18.85
N GLN A 135 3.84 -3.99 19.40
CA GLN A 135 5.11 -3.92 18.67
C GLN A 135 5.20 -4.94 17.52
N SER A 136 4.73 -6.18 17.73
CA SER A 136 4.69 -7.20 16.67
C SER A 136 3.75 -6.77 15.54
N ARG A 137 2.59 -6.18 15.88
CA ARG A 137 1.65 -5.58 14.91
C ARG A 137 2.30 -4.43 14.13
N ARG A 138 2.99 -3.53 14.81
CA ARG A 138 3.73 -2.40 14.23
C ARG A 138 4.75 -2.87 13.19
N HIS A 139 5.58 -3.86 13.55
CA HIS A 139 6.60 -4.39 12.65
C HIS A 139 5.98 -5.05 11.41
N ALA A 140 4.95 -5.89 11.60
CA ALA A 140 4.22 -6.48 10.48
C ALA A 140 3.59 -5.42 9.56
N PHE A 141 3.08 -4.32 10.12
CA PHE A 141 2.57 -3.20 9.34
C PHE A 141 3.66 -2.49 8.53
N ILE A 142 4.81 -2.17 9.14
CA ILE A 142 5.93 -1.54 8.45
C ILE A 142 6.46 -2.46 7.34
N SER A 143 6.60 -3.76 7.61
CA SER A 143 6.97 -4.77 6.60
C SER A 143 5.99 -4.80 5.43
N SER A 144 4.68 -4.70 5.71
CA SER A 144 3.66 -4.57 4.65
C SER A 144 3.80 -3.28 3.84
N LEU A 145 4.03 -2.15 4.52
CA LEU A 145 4.20 -0.85 3.89
C LEU A 145 5.41 -0.84 2.95
N LEU A 146 6.52 -1.44 3.39
CA LEU A 146 7.76 -1.63 2.62
C LEU A 146 7.66 -2.74 1.56
N ARG A 147 6.52 -3.43 1.46
CA ARG A 147 6.27 -4.47 0.46
C ARG A 147 7.27 -5.62 0.50
N ILE A 148 7.68 -6.01 1.70
CA ILE A 148 8.48 -7.23 1.88
C ILE A 148 7.61 -8.41 1.42
N PRO A 149 8.02 -9.16 0.39
CA PRO A 149 7.16 -10.16 -0.25
C PRO A 149 6.71 -11.29 0.68
N HIS A 150 7.61 -11.77 1.53
CA HIS A 150 7.37 -12.92 2.40
C HIS A 150 7.42 -12.51 3.87
N LEU A 151 6.43 -12.96 4.65
CA LEU A 151 6.38 -12.74 6.09
C LEU A 151 6.38 -14.08 6.83
N VAL A 152 7.29 -14.24 7.79
CA VAL A 152 7.32 -15.38 8.70
C VAL A 152 6.97 -14.89 10.10
N VAL A 153 5.93 -15.43 10.69
CA VAL A 153 5.60 -15.21 12.10
C VAL A 153 6.18 -16.37 12.90
N ALA A 154 7.31 -16.11 13.56
CA ALA A 154 8.00 -17.09 14.39
C ALA A 154 7.46 -16.99 15.83
N VAL A 155 6.60 -17.93 16.21
CA VAL A 155 6.03 -18.00 17.57
C VAL A 155 7.08 -18.63 18.47
N ASN A 156 7.84 -17.78 19.16
CA ASN A 156 9.02 -18.15 19.93
C ASN A 156 8.67 -18.44 21.40
N LYS A 157 9.61 -19.07 22.12
CA LYS A 157 9.48 -19.46 23.54
C LYS A 157 8.35 -20.45 23.81
N MET A 158 8.12 -21.39 22.88
CA MET A 158 7.15 -22.46 23.08
C MET A 158 7.47 -23.33 24.31
N ASP A 159 8.74 -23.40 24.71
CA ASP A 159 9.19 -24.05 25.94
C ASP A 159 8.53 -23.47 27.21
N LEU A 160 8.32 -22.16 27.28
CA LEU A 160 7.68 -21.50 28.44
C LEU A 160 6.20 -21.82 28.58
N VAL A 161 5.55 -22.22 27.49
CA VAL A 161 4.14 -22.60 27.45
C VAL A 161 3.96 -24.12 27.31
N ASN A 162 5.00 -24.89 27.66
CA ASN A 162 5.02 -26.36 27.58
C ASN A 162 4.60 -26.89 26.19
N TYR A 163 5.01 -26.20 25.13
CA TYR A 163 4.79 -26.60 23.73
C TYR A 163 3.30 -26.79 23.36
N ASN A 164 2.41 -26.03 24.00
CA ASN A 164 0.96 -26.17 23.85
C ASN A 164 0.44 -25.66 22.49
N GLU A 165 -0.15 -26.56 21.70
CA GLU A 165 -0.77 -26.29 20.39
C GLU A 165 -1.83 -25.18 20.45
N LYS A 166 -2.65 -25.15 21.50
CA LYS A 166 -3.74 -24.16 21.62
C LYS A 166 -3.22 -22.72 21.69
N VAL A 167 -2.12 -22.52 22.41
CA VAL A 167 -1.50 -21.18 22.53
C VAL A 167 -0.97 -20.72 21.18
N PHE A 168 -0.37 -21.63 20.41
CA PHE A 168 0.05 -21.34 19.05
C PHE A 168 -1.15 -20.97 18.15
N ASP A 169 -2.22 -21.77 18.18
CA ASP A 169 -3.41 -21.54 17.35
C ASP A 169 -4.10 -20.21 17.67
N GLU A 170 -4.17 -19.82 18.95
CA GLU A 170 -4.71 -18.53 19.39
C GLU A 170 -3.90 -17.36 18.80
N ILE A 171 -2.57 -17.42 18.88
CA ILE A 171 -1.68 -16.39 18.32
C ILE A 171 -1.82 -16.32 16.79
N VAL A 172 -1.92 -17.48 16.13
CA VAL A 172 -2.12 -17.55 14.68
C VAL A 172 -3.47 -16.93 14.29
N ALA A 173 -4.53 -17.19 15.05
CA ALA A 173 -5.85 -16.60 14.81
C ALA A 173 -5.83 -15.08 14.97
N ASP A 174 -5.25 -14.58 16.06
CA ASP A 174 -5.10 -13.14 16.33
C ASP A 174 -4.30 -12.44 15.22
N PHE A 175 -3.22 -13.05 14.77
CA PHE A 175 -2.41 -12.49 13.69
C PHE A 175 -3.13 -12.52 12.35
N LYS A 176 -3.88 -13.59 12.04
CA LYS A 176 -4.68 -13.66 10.82
C LYS A 176 -5.75 -12.58 10.79
N GLU A 177 -6.45 -12.34 11.90
CA GLU A 177 -7.42 -11.25 12.00
C GLU A 177 -6.76 -9.89 11.74
N PHE A 178 -5.60 -9.65 12.35
CA PHE A 178 -4.81 -8.44 12.12
C PHE A 178 -4.33 -8.31 10.66
N SER A 179 -3.93 -9.42 10.03
CA SER A 179 -3.38 -9.45 8.67
C SER A 179 -4.38 -9.00 7.60
N HIS A 180 -5.69 -9.06 7.86
CA HIS A 180 -6.72 -8.50 6.96
C HIS A 180 -6.58 -6.99 6.73
N LYS A 181 -5.90 -6.28 7.64
CA LYS A 181 -5.60 -4.84 7.52
C LYS A 181 -4.30 -4.58 6.76
N LEU A 182 -3.51 -5.62 6.50
CA LEU A 182 -2.22 -5.56 5.82
C LEU A 182 -2.37 -5.96 4.35
N ASP A 183 -1.47 -5.45 3.53
CA ASP A 183 -1.38 -5.81 2.11
C ASP A 183 -0.16 -6.73 1.93
N ILE A 184 -0.27 -7.95 2.46
CA ILE A 184 0.74 -9.02 2.40
C ILE A 184 0.04 -10.28 1.87
N SER A 185 0.68 -10.96 0.92
CA SER A 185 0.12 -12.13 0.25
C SER A 185 0.61 -13.47 0.78
N ASP A 186 1.82 -13.53 1.35
CA ASP A 186 2.45 -14.76 1.82
C ASP A 186 2.88 -14.63 3.29
N ILE A 187 2.15 -15.31 4.18
CA ILE A 187 2.40 -15.35 5.62
C ILE A 187 2.53 -16.79 6.08
N THR A 188 3.70 -17.15 6.61
CA THR A 188 3.99 -18.47 7.18
C THR A 188 4.12 -18.38 8.70
N PHE A 189 3.53 -19.32 9.42
CA PHE A 189 3.60 -19.40 10.89
C PHE A 189 4.45 -20.59 11.30
N ILE A 190 5.47 -20.37 12.14
CA ILE A 190 6.38 -21.43 12.60
C ILE A 190 6.53 -21.34 14.13
N PRO A 191 6.13 -22.37 14.91
CA PRO A 191 6.40 -22.44 16.33
C PRO A 191 7.84 -22.87 16.56
N ILE A 192 8.58 -22.10 17.37
CA ILE A 192 10.00 -22.32 17.65
C ILE A 192 10.32 -22.15 19.14
N SER A 193 11.44 -22.72 19.55
CA SER A 193 12.17 -22.28 20.75
C SER A 193 13.59 -21.91 20.33
N ALA A 194 13.90 -20.61 20.29
CA ALA A 194 15.25 -20.14 19.97
C ALA A 194 16.29 -20.61 20.99
N LEU A 195 15.89 -20.75 22.26
CA LEU A 195 16.77 -21.20 23.34
C LEU A 195 17.03 -22.71 23.24
N GLN A 196 15.99 -23.53 23.07
CA GLN A 196 16.15 -25.00 23.02
C GLN A 196 16.53 -25.53 21.62
N GLY A 197 16.34 -24.73 20.57
CA GLY A 197 16.63 -25.09 19.19
C GLY A 197 15.46 -25.74 18.43
N ASP A 198 14.34 -26.04 19.09
CA ASP A 198 13.17 -26.66 18.49
C ASP A 198 12.67 -25.87 17.25
N ASN A 199 12.61 -26.55 16.09
CA ASN A 199 12.14 -26.03 14.81
C ASN A 199 12.91 -24.82 14.24
N VAL A 200 14.10 -24.50 14.76
CA VAL A 200 14.95 -23.43 14.22
C VAL A 200 15.73 -23.95 13.01
N VAL A 201 16.64 -24.91 13.22
CA VAL A 201 17.38 -25.61 12.17
C VAL A 201 16.76 -26.99 11.94
N ASP A 202 16.79 -27.81 12.98
CA ASP A 202 16.25 -29.17 12.98
C ASP A 202 14.84 -29.21 13.57
N LYS A 203 14.10 -30.28 13.24
CA LYS A 203 12.76 -30.51 13.80
C LYS A 203 12.91 -30.97 15.25
N GLY A 204 12.21 -30.31 16.17
CA GLY A 204 12.20 -30.69 17.59
C GLY A 204 11.32 -31.91 17.87
N GLU A 205 11.57 -32.60 18.99
CA GLU A 205 10.74 -33.74 19.46
C GLU A 205 9.55 -33.28 20.32
N ASN A 206 9.54 -32.01 20.77
CA ASN A 206 8.55 -31.51 21.73
C ASN A 206 7.21 -31.06 21.11
N MET A 207 7.12 -31.00 19.78
CA MET A 207 5.97 -30.44 19.04
C MET A 207 5.51 -31.39 17.92
N ASP A 208 5.16 -32.63 18.27
CA ASP A 208 4.67 -33.65 17.33
C ASP A 208 3.42 -33.22 16.54
N TRP A 209 2.61 -32.32 17.12
CA TRP A 209 1.43 -31.76 16.47
C TRP A 209 1.78 -30.82 15.30
N TYR A 210 2.99 -30.22 15.29
CA TYR A 210 3.43 -29.34 14.21
C TYR A 210 4.04 -30.13 13.03
N ASN A 211 3.32 -30.11 11.91
CA ASN A 211 3.69 -30.78 10.66
C ASN A 211 4.32 -29.86 9.61
N GLY A 212 4.52 -28.58 9.94
CA GLY A 212 5.13 -27.61 9.04
C GLY A 212 6.66 -27.73 8.95
N THR A 213 7.29 -26.82 8.20
CA THR A 213 8.74 -26.78 8.03
C THR A 213 9.43 -26.12 9.21
N THR A 214 10.72 -26.43 9.43
CA THR A 214 11.60 -25.64 10.30
C THR A 214 11.87 -24.27 9.70
N LEU A 215 12.33 -23.32 10.52
CA LEU A 215 12.64 -21.98 10.07
C LEU A 215 13.74 -21.99 8.98
N LEU A 216 14.86 -22.68 9.21
CA LEU A 216 15.94 -22.74 8.22
C LEU A 216 15.47 -23.39 6.91
N HIS A 217 14.71 -24.50 6.99
CA HIS A 217 14.19 -25.14 5.80
C HIS A 217 13.28 -24.19 5.00
N HIS A 218 12.46 -23.38 5.66
CA HIS A 218 11.66 -22.37 4.98
C HIS A 218 12.55 -21.34 4.29
N LEU A 219 13.53 -20.77 5.01
CA LEU A 219 14.48 -19.77 4.46
C LEU A 219 15.27 -20.30 3.25
N GLU A 220 15.66 -21.58 3.24
CA GLU A 220 16.34 -22.22 2.11
C GLU A 220 15.48 -22.35 0.85
N ASN A 221 14.15 -22.45 0.98
CA ASN A 221 13.25 -22.81 -0.12
C ASN A 221 12.31 -21.68 -0.57
N VAL A 222 12.24 -20.57 0.16
CA VAL A 222 11.46 -19.38 -0.25
C VAL A 222 11.97 -18.84 -1.59
N LYS A 223 11.06 -18.63 -2.54
CA LYS A 223 11.38 -18.12 -3.87
C LYS A 223 11.39 -16.60 -3.89
N VAL A 224 12.57 -16.00 -4.03
CA VAL A 224 12.73 -14.53 -4.06
C VAL A 224 12.47 -13.90 -5.43
N ASP A 225 12.65 -14.66 -6.51
CA ASP A 225 12.52 -14.15 -7.89
C ASP A 225 11.08 -13.84 -8.33
N ALA A 226 10.08 -14.27 -7.57
CA ALA A 226 8.67 -14.16 -7.97
C ALA A 226 8.11 -12.73 -7.91
N GLY A 227 8.83 -11.79 -7.26
CA GLY A 227 8.41 -10.41 -7.06
C GLY A 227 9.01 -9.38 -8.02
N GLU A 228 10.00 -9.74 -8.84
CA GLU A 228 10.65 -8.77 -9.71
C GLU A 228 9.79 -8.42 -10.93
N ASN A 229 9.63 -7.11 -11.20
CA ASN A 229 8.91 -6.66 -12.40
C ASN A 229 9.77 -6.92 -13.64
N VAL A 230 9.57 -8.07 -14.27
CA VAL A 230 10.28 -8.48 -15.50
C VAL A 230 9.65 -7.96 -16.79
N ARG A 231 8.52 -7.25 -16.69
CA ARG A 231 7.72 -6.78 -17.82
C ARG A 231 8.05 -5.35 -18.21
N ASP A 232 8.07 -4.44 -17.24
CA ASP A 232 8.18 -3.01 -17.48
C ASP A 232 9.65 -2.60 -17.51
N PHE A 233 10.22 -2.41 -18.70
CA PHE A 233 11.62 -2.02 -18.81
C PHE A 233 11.86 -0.58 -18.33
N ARG A 234 12.75 -0.42 -17.34
CA ARG A 234 13.19 0.88 -16.80
C ARG A 234 14.70 0.88 -16.65
N LEU A 235 15.37 1.74 -17.41
CA LEU A 235 16.80 2.00 -17.25
C LEU A 235 17.04 3.48 -16.92
N PRO A 236 17.19 3.83 -15.63
CA PRO A 236 17.66 5.15 -15.23
C PRO A 236 19.11 5.34 -15.66
N VAL A 237 19.37 6.37 -16.47
CA VAL A 237 20.73 6.65 -16.95
C VAL A 237 21.51 7.31 -15.81
N GLN A 238 22.59 6.66 -15.40
CA GLN A 238 23.48 7.12 -14.34
C GLN A 238 24.67 7.89 -14.90
N TYR A 239 25.17 7.48 -16.07
CA TYR A 239 26.37 8.05 -16.67
C TYR A 239 26.36 7.95 -18.20
N VAL A 240 27.01 8.92 -18.86
CA VAL A 240 27.20 8.92 -20.32
C VAL A 240 28.66 8.68 -20.62
N ILE A 241 28.96 7.56 -21.28
CA ILE A 241 30.32 7.12 -21.62
C ILE A 241 30.64 7.61 -23.03
N ARG A 242 31.67 8.46 -23.15
CA ARG A 242 32.16 8.99 -24.43
C ARG A 242 33.69 9.10 -24.44
N PRO A 243 34.43 8.01 -24.68
CA PRO A 243 35.90 8.02 -24.72
C PRO A 243 36.46 8.68 -25.99
N GLY A 244 35.63 8.85 -27.03
CA GLY A 244 36.02 9.45 -28.30
C GLY A 244 34.81 9.90 -29.12
N ARG A 245 35.03 10.23 -30.40
CA ARG A 245 33.96 10.71 -31.28
C ARG A 245 32.98 9.62 -31.74
N THR A 246 33.42 8.36 -31.77
CA THR A 246 32.71 7.24 -32.40
C THR A 246 31.86 6.40 -31.45
N PHE A 247 32.10 6.49 -30.13
CA PHE A 247 31.37 5.71 -29.13
C PHE A 247 30.60 6.63 -28.18
N ARG A 248 29.29 6.41 -28.09
CA ARG A 248 28.41 7.03 -27.10
C ARG A 248 27.58 5.92 -26.45
N GLY A 249 27.84 5.66 -25.18
CA GLY A 249 27.13 4.67 -24.38
C GLY A 249 26.41 5.29 -23.20
N PHE A 250 25.25 4.75 -22.84
CA PHE A 250 24.42 5.21 -21.73
C PHE A 250 24.39 4.14 -20.67
N ALA A 251 25.09 4.40 -19.56
CA ALA A 251 25.32 3.44 -18.50
C ALA A 251 24.34 3.61 -17.36
N GLY A 252 23.88 2.49 -16.82
CA GLY A 252 23.00 2.43 -15.65
C GLY A 252 22.73 0.98 -15.24
N GLN A 253 22.11 0.83 -14.09
CA GLN A 253 21.59 -0.47 -13.64
C GLN A 253 20.12 -0.60 -14.08
N ILE A 254 19.74 -1.73 -14.68
CA ILE A 254 18.35 -1.99 -15.05
C ILE A 254 17.52 -2.04 -13.77
N ALA A 255 16.55 -1.13 -13.66
CA ALA A 255 15.67 -1.04 -12.50
C ALA A 255 14.54 -2.08 -12.55
N SER A 256 14.07 -2.42 -13.76
CA SER A 256 13.08 -3.46 -13.99
C SER A 256 13.05 -3.85 -15.47
N GLY A 257 12.44 -4.99 -15.75
CA GLY A 257 12.28 -5.53 -17.09
C GLY A 257 13.56 -6.14 -17.66
N HIS A 258 13.55 -6.32 -18.97
CA HIS A 258 14.68 -6.82 -19.74
C HIS A 258 14.77 -6.07 -21.06
N ILE A 259 15.93 -6.12 -21.70
CA ILE A 259 16.21 -5.47 -22.98
C ILE A 259 17.12 -6.33 -23.85
N ARG A 260 16.97 -6.23 -25.17
CA ARG A 260 17.79 -6.88 -26.19
C ARG A 260 18.23 -5.87 -27.27
N PRO A 261 19.35 -6.11 -27.96
CA PRO A 261 19.65 -5.43 -29.21
C PRO A 261 18.47 -5.48 -30.20
N GLY A 262 18.19 -4.37 -30.87
CA GLY A 262 17.07 -4.18 -31.79
C GLY A 262 15.75 -3.72 -31.15
N ASP A 263 15.63 -3.73 -29.82
CA ASP A 263 14.40 -3.29 -29.13
C ASP A 263 14.12 -1.79 -29.36
N GLU A 264 12.86 -1.44 -29.64
CA GLU A 264 12.40 -0.05 -29.73
C GLU A 264 12.24 0.58 -28.35
N VAL A 265 12.98 1.66 -28.12
CA VAL A 265 13.01 2.40 -26.86
C VAL A 265 12.58 3.85 -27.04
N LYS A 266 12.18 4.45 -25.93
CA LYS A 266 11.85 5.87 -25.80
C LYS A 266 12.69 6.46 -24.66
N VAL A 267 13.18 7.67 -24.85
CA VAL A 267 13.96 8.40 -23.84
C VAL A 267 13.08 9.44 -23.16
N LEU A 268 13.11 9.49 -21.84
CA LEU A 268 12.41 10.48 -21.03
C LEU A 268 13.41 11.46 -20.42
N PRO A 269 13.13 12.78 -20.41
CA PRO A 269 11.84 13.41 -20.74
C PRO A 269 11.61 13.76 -22.21
N SER A 270 12.62 13.64 -23.08
CA SER A 270 12.55 14.16 -24.47
C SER A 270 11.43 13.54 -25.31
N GLY A 271 11.03 12.30 -25.02
CA GLY A 271 9.99 11.55 -25.74
C GLY A 271 10.47 10.96 -27.06
N LEU A 272 11.73 11.20 -27.44
CA LEU A 272 12.34 10.67 -28.66
C LEU A 272 12.43 9.15 -28.61
N THR A 273 12.26 8.52 -29.77
CA THR A 273 12.31 7.06 -29.91
C THR A 273 13.48 6.66 -30.79
N THR A 274 14.11 5.54 -30.46
CA THR A 274 15.20 4.93 -31.24
C THR A 274 15.21 3.42 -30.98
N LYS A 275 16.21 2.70 -31.49
CA LYS A 275 16.46 1.30 -31.19
C LYS A 275 17.77 1.10 -30.46
N VAL A 276 17.81 0.08 -29.61
CA VAL A 276 19.05 -0.37 -28.97
C VAL A 276 19.94 -1.00 -30.03
N LYS A 277 21.15 -0.48 -30.21
CA LYS A 277 22.14 -1.06 -31.12
C LYS A 277 22.83 -2.25 -30.49
N GLU A 278 23.49 -2.03 -29.35
CA GLU A 278 24.25 -3.04 -28.61
C GLU A 278 24.15 -2.81 -27.10
N ILE A 279 24.21 -3.91 -26.33
CA ILE A 279 24.37 -3.91 -24.89
C ILE A 279 25.83 -4.23 -24.58
N VAL A 280 26.55 -3.28 -24.00
CA VAL A 280 28.00 -3.35 -23.75
C VAL A 280 28.27 -3.51 -22.26
N THR A 281 29.14 -4.45 -21.90
CA THR A 281 29.67 -4.64 -20.54
C THR A 281 31.19 -4.77 -20.55
N ARG A 282 31.81 -4.85 -19.37
CA ARG A 282 33.25 -5.07 -19.23
C ARG A 282 33.71 -6.40 -19.86
N ASP A 283 32.87 -7.44 -19.76
CA ASP A 283 33.19 -8.80 -20.21
C ASP A 283 32.77 -9.06 -21.66
N GLY A 284 32.23 -8.05 -22.35
CA GLY A 284 31.80 -8.12 -23.75
C GLY A 284 30.37 -7.65 -23.96
N ASN A 285 29.88 -7.83 -25.19
CA ASN A 285 28.51 -7.49 -25.55
C ASN A 285 27.54 -8.60 -25.14
N LEU A 286 26.35 -8.23 -24.67
CA LEU A 286 25.30 -9.16 -24.26
C LEU A 286 24.18 -9.23 -25.30
N GLU A 287 23.60 -10.43 -25.46
CA GLU A 287 22.41 -10.65 -26.29
C GLU A 287 21.11 -10.22 -25.59
N ALA A 288 21.11 -10.22 -24.25
CA ALA A 288 20.02 -9.76 -23.41
C ALA A 288 20.57 -9.29 -22.06
N ALA A 289 19.87 -8.36 -21.43
CA ALA A 289 20.14 -7.94 -20.07
C ALA A 289 18.85 -7.86 -19.26
N PHE A 290 18.95 -8.14 -17.97
CA PHE A 290 17.83 -8.32 -17.04
C PHE A 290 17.90 -7.35 -15.86
N THR A 291 16.87 -7.38 -15.02
CA THR A 291 16.80 -6.55 -13.82
C THR A 291 18.01 -6.78 -12.92
N GLY A 292 18.59 -5.70 -12.38
CA GLY A 292 19.81 -5.78 -11.57
C GLY A 292 21.12 -5.68 -12.36
N ASP A 293 21.13 -5.98 -13.65
CA ASP A 293 22.35 -5.87 -14.46
C ASP A 293 22.80 -4.42 -14.61
N SER A 294 24.11 -4.19 -14.46
CA SER A 294 24.75 -2.91 -14.75
C SER A 294 25.31 -2.94 -16.17
N ILE A 295 24.68 -2.18 -17.07
CA ILE A 295 24.94 -2.24 -18.50
C ILE A 295 25.20 -0.87 -19.10
N THR A 296 25.77 -0.86 -20.31
CA THR A 296 25.86 0.32 -21.16
C THR A 296 25.10 0.07 -22.45
N LEU A 297 24.07 0.88 -22.74
CA LEU A 297 23.35 0.81 -24.01
C LEU A 297 23.95 1.77 -25.03
N THR A 298 24.08 1.31 -26.27
CA THR A 298 24.30 2.18 -27.44
C THR A 298 23.02 2.23 -28.27
N MET A 299 22.79 3.32 -28.98
CA MET A 299 21.57 3.55 -29.76
C MET A 299 21.90 3.57 -31.27
N GLU A 300 20.90 3.29 -32.10
CA GLU A 300 21.04 3.41 -33.57
C GLU A 300 21.11 4.89 -34.01
N ASP A 301 20.28 5.74 -33.40
CA ASP A 301 20.23 7.17 -33.72
C ASP A 301 21.03 8.02 -32.72
N GLU A 302 21.57 9.14 -33.20
CA GLU A 302 22.18 10.15 -32.33
C GLU A 302 21.11 10.98 -31.61
N ILE A 303 20.64 10.47 -30.48
CA ILE A 303 19.74 11.18 -29.58
C ILE A 303 20.48 11.71 -28.36
N ASP A 304 20.04 12.86 -27.85
CA ASP A 304 20.60 13.43 -26.63
C ASP A 304 19.97 12.78 -25.39
N ILE A 305 20.83 12.16 -24.58
CA ILE A 305 20.48 11.53 -23.31
C ILE A 305 21.53 11.91 -22.28
N SER A 306 21.08 12.28 -21.10
CA SER A 306 21.90 12.74 -19.98
C SER A 306 21.65 11.93 -18.71
N ARG A 307 22.48 12.14 -17.67
CA ARG A 307 22.23 11.57 -16.33
C ARG A 307 20.89 12.07 -15.80
N GLY A 308 20.11 11.17 -15.23
CA GLY A 308 18.77 11.46 -14.68
C GLY A 308 17.65 11.35 -15.71
N ASP A 309 17.98 11.05 -16.96
CA ASP A 309 17.01 10.59 -17.96
C ASP A 309 16.71 9.10 -17.75
N MET A 310 15.62 8.63 -18.33
CA MET A 310 15.21 7.23 -18.25
C MET A 310 14.93 6.68 -19.65
N ILE A 311 15.54 5.54 -19.96
CA ILE A 311 15.25 4.77 -21.17
C ILE A 311 14.18 3.74 -20.83
N VAL A 312 13.11 3.73 -21.61
CA VAL A 312 11.94 2.85 -21.41
C VAL A 312 11.53 2.23 -22.74
N ARG A 313 10.70 1.19 -22.72
CA ARG A 313 10.11 0.65 -23.97
C ARG A 313 9.09 1.65 -24.53
N LYS A 314 9.06 1.80 -25.86
CA LYS A 314 8.25 2.81 -26.56
C LYS A 314 6.76 2.87 -26.15
N ASN A 315 6.15 1.69 -25.97
CA ASN A 315 4.74 1.51 -25.62
C ASN A 315 4.51 1.16 -24.14
N ASN A 316 5.53 1.27 -23.31
CA ASN A 316 5.47 0.98 -21.88
C ASN A 316 6.21 2.09 -21.13
N VAL A 317 5.50 3.19 -20.90
CA VAL A 317 6.06 4.42 -20.32
C VAL A 317 5.53 4.57 -18.89
N PRO A 318 6.39 4.90 -17.91
CA PRO A 318 5.98 5.18 -16.53
C PRO A 318 5.13 6.46 -16.44
N THR A 319 4.61 6.73 -15.24
CA THR A 319 3.92 8.00 -14.97
C THR A 319 4.92 9.16 -15.01
N ILE A 320 4.60 10.20 -15.78
CA ILE A 320 5.43 11.42 -15.91
C ILE A 320 4.69 12.58 -15.26
N ARG A 321 5.07 12.93 -14.03
CA ARG A 321 4.39 13.98 -13.24
C ARG A 321 5.34 14.67 -12.27
N ASN A 322 5.00 15.89 -11.89
CA ASN A 322 5.69 16.65 -10.84
C ASN A 322 4.83 16.87 -9.58
N GLU A 323 3.60 16.35 -9.55
CA GLU A 323 2.73 16.33 -8.39
C GLU A 323 2.24 14.90 -8.18
N PHE A 324 2.45 14.35 -6.97
CA PHE A 324 2.13 12.97 -6.65
C PHE A 324 1.96 12.77 -5.15
N GLU A 325 1.40 11.62 -4.77
CA GLU A 325 1.22 11.25 -3.36
C GLU A 325 2.15 10.09 -3.00
N ALA A 326 2.65 10.13 -1.77
CA ALA A 326 3.51 9.09 -1.26
C ALA A 326 3.23 8.82 0.21
N TYR A 327 3.54 7.62 0.67
CA TYR A 327 3.85 7.42 2.08
C TYR A 327 5.26 7.93 2.31
N LEU A 328 5.43 8.76 3.33
CA LEU A 328 6.73 9.32 3.72
C LEU A 328 7.00 8.90 5.17
N CYS A 329 8.11 8.21 5.38
CA CYS A 329 8.69 8.01 6.70
C CYS A 329 9.68 9.15 6.96
N TRP A 330 9.49 9.87 8.05
CA TRP A 330 10.39 10.94 8.45
C TRP A 330 11.53 10.40 9.33
N LEU A 331 12.77 10.76 8.98
CA LEU A 331 13.99 10.16 9.52
C LEU A 331 14.83 11.14 10.35
N ASN A 332 14.44 12.41 10.42
CA ASN A 332 15.19 13.47 11.09
C ASN A 332 14.49 13.90 12.39
N GLU A 333 15.29 14.27 13.40
CA GLU A 333 14.82 14.82 14.68
C GLU A 333 14.06 16.14 14.49
N LYS A 334 14.48 16.96 13.54
CA LYS A 334 13.73 18.18 13.18
C LYS A 334 12.50 17.78 12.38
N ALA A 335 11.31 18.13 12.91
CA ALA A 335 10.04 17.84 12.28
C ALA A 335 9.94 18.35 10.83
N MET A 336 9.19 17.61 10.02
CA MET A 336 8.89 17.97 8.63
C MET A 336 8.17 19.31 8.55
N SER A 337 8.49 20.11 7.53
CA SER A 337 7.85 21.41 7.28
C SER A 337 7.23 21.46 5.89
N LEU A 338 5.92 21.69 5.79
CA LEU A 338 5.17 21.68 4.52
C LEU A 338 5.72 22.67 3.48
N ASN A 339 6.03 23.89 3.90
CA ASN A 339 6.49 24.95 2.99
C ASN A 339 8.02 25.10 2.92
N LYS A 340 8.77 24.12 3.44
CA LYS A 340 10.22 24.11 3.32
C LYS A 340 10.63 23.42 2.02
N GLN A 341 11.63 23.99 1.36
CA GLN A 341 12.23 23.38 0.18
C GLN A 341 13.20 22.27 0.60
N TYR A 342 13.12 21.15 -0.10
CA TYR A 342 14.04 20.03 0.05
C TYR A 342 14.58 19.60 -1.32
N ILE A 343 15.55 18.70 -1.31
CA ILE A 343 15.96 17.93 -2.48
C ILE A 343 15.24 16.58 -2.43
N LEU A 344 14.73 16.13 -3.56
CA LEU A 344 14.25 14.78 -3.76
C LEU A 344 15.19 14.06 -4.71
N GLN A 345 15.73 12.92 -4.27
CA GLN A 345 16.48 12.01 -5.12
C GLN A 345 15.60 10.81 -5.48
N HIS A 346 15.41 10.62 -6.79
CA HIS A 346 14.62 9.55 -7.37
C HIS A 346 15.44 8.88 -8.46
N THR A 347 15.77 7.60 -8.28
CA THR A 347 16.71 6.88 -9.15
C THR A 347 18.03 7.64 -9.35
N SER A 348 18.39 8.01 -10.59
CA SER A 348 19.58 8.81 -10.93
C SER A 348 19.30 10.32 -11.02
N ARG A 349 18.04 10.74 -10.83
CA ARG A 349 17.57 12.12 -10.93
C ARG A 349 17.46 12.79 -9.56
N THR A 350 17.86 14.06 -9.50
CA THR A 350 17.74 14.89 -8.30
C THR A 350 16.99 16.16 -8.66
N VAL A 351 15.90 16.46 -7.93
CA VAL A 351 15.04 17.62 -8.18
C VAL A 351 14.74 18.34 -6.87
N GLN A 352 14.30 19.59 -6.94
CA GLN A 352 13.77 20.27 -5.75
C GLN A 352 12.34 19.81 -5.49
N VAL A 353 11.94 19.72 -4.23
CA VAL A 353 10.60 19.30 -3.80
C VAL A 353 10.09 20.15 -2.65
N TYR A 354 8.77 20.28 -2.58
CA TYR A 354 8.03 20.80 -1.45
C TYR A 354 6.98 19.77 -1.01
N VAL A 355 6.72 19.70 0.29
CA VAL A 355 5.64 18.89 0.83
C VAL A 355 4.38 19.75 0.86
N GLU A 356 3.59 19.70 -0.22
CA GLU A 356 2.44 20.56 -0.39
C GLU A 356 1.39 20.38 0.71
N ASP A 357 1.18 19.13 1.15
CA ASP A 357 0.17 18.79 2.15
C ASP A 357 0.53 17.50 2.89
N LEU A 358 0.14 17.40 4.16
CA LEU A 358 0.14 16.16 4.94
C LEU A 358 -1.31 15.71 5.09
N LEU A 359 -1.71 14.71 4.30
CA LEU A 359 -3.10 14.27 4.23
C LEU A 359 -3.56 13.57 5.50
N TYR A 360 -2.67 12.80 6.12
CA TYR A 360 -2.84 12.20 7.45
C TYR A 360 -1.52 11.57 7.90
N ARG A 361 -1.33 11.50 9.22
CA ARG A 361 -0.35 10.63 9.87
C ARG A 361 -0.97 9.24 10.09
N ILE A 362 -0.14 8.20 10.02
CA ILE A 362 -0.53 6.85 10.39
C ILE A 362 -0.04 6.59 11.80
N ASN A 363 -0.97 6.27 12.69
CA ASN A 363 -0.61 5.71 13.99
C ASN A 363 -0.19 4.26 13.77
N VAL A 364 1.10 3.99 13.95
CA VAL A 364 1.68 2.66 13.66
C VAL A 364 1.25 1.60 14.67
N ASP A 365 0.73 2.01 15.83
CA ASP A 365 0.30 1.12 16.90
C ASP A 365 -1.16 0.67 16.73
N THR A 366 -2.03 1.57 16.27
CA THR A 366 -3.47 1.30 16.05
C THR A 366 -3.85 1.08 14.58
N LEU A 367 -2.97 1.46 13.66
CA LEU A 367 -3.20 1.58 12.21
C LEU A 367 -4.29 2.60 11.82
N SER A 368 -4.69 3.48 12.74
CA SER A 368 -5.63 4.56 12.44
C SER A 368 -4.95 5.69 11.69
N ARG A 369 -5.75 6.39 10.89
CA ARG A 369 -5.35 7.66 10.25
C ARG A 369 -5.66 8.78 11.23
N GLU A 370 -4.70 9.65 11.45
CA GLU A 370 -4.79 10.80 12.35
C GLU A 370 -4.51 12.08 11.57
N ASP A 371 -5.26 13.14 11.88
CA ASP A 371 -4.96 14.47 11.36
C ASP A 371 -3.67 14.99 12.04
N ALA A 372 -2.75 15.53 11.25
CA ALA A 372 -1.48 16.07 11.71
C ALA A 372 -0.98 17.13 10.75
N ASP A 373 -0.28 18.14 11.28
CA ASP A 373 0.29 19.25 10.48
C ASP A 373 1.75 19.01 10.05
N ASN A 374 2.43 18.06 10.72
CA ASN A 374 3.81 17.70 10.43
C ASN A 374 4.08 16.22 10.75
N LEU A 375 5.29 15.76 10.41
CA LEU A 375 5.81 14.45 10.78
C LEU A 375 7.07 14.65 11.64
N GLU A 376 7.08 14.04 12.82
CA GLU A 376 8.23 13.94 13.70
C GLU A 376 9.09 12.70 13.35
N LEU A 377 10.23 12.56 14.02
CA LEU A 377 11.12 11.43 13.83
C LEU A 377 10.36 10.10 13.99
N ASN A 378 10.56 9.17 13.05
CA ASN A 378 9.94 7.84 13.00
C ASN A 378 8.44 7.83 12.65
N GLU A 379 7.83 8.98 12.40
CA GLU A 379 6.44 9.03 11.98
C GLU A 379 6.30 8.78 10.49
N ILE A 380 5.17 8.16 10.14
CA ILE A 380 4.82 7.83 8.76
C ILE A 380 3.52 8.55 8.43
N GLY A 381 3.50 9.27 7.32
CA GLY A 381 2.32 9.98 6.85
C GLY A 381 2.10 9.83 5.36
N ARG A 382 0.86 10.07 4.93
CA ARG A 382 0.55 10.23 3.51
C ARG A 382 0.71 11.69 3.15
N VAL A 383 1.67 11.99 2.28
CA VAL A 383 1.99 13.35 1.86
C VAL A 383 1.67 13.57 0.40
N LYS A 384 1.34 14.81 0.05
CA LYS A 384 1.32 15.32 -1.32
C LYS A 384 2.62 16.07 -1.58
N LEU A 385 3.34 15.68 -2.62
CA LEU A 385 4.63 16.25 -2.99
C LEU A 385 4.53 16.98 -4.32
N LYS A 386 5.24 18.11 -4.40
CA LYS A 386 5.38 18.90 -5.63
C LYS A 386 6.84 19.14 -5.94
N THR A 387 7.30 18.62 -7.08
CA THR A 387 8.67 18.76 -7.55
C THR A 387 8.82 19.88 -8.58
N SER A 388 10.02 20.45 -8.66
CA SER A 388 10.35 21.50 -9.63
C SER A 388 10.38 21.01 -11.08
N GLN A 389 10.60 19.70 -11.28
CA GLN A 389 10.61 19.05 -12.58
C GLN A 389 9.86 17.71 -12.49
N SER A 390 9.32 17.24 -13.61
CA SER A 390 8.65 15.94 -13.66
C SER A 390 9.60 14.80 -13.30
N LEU A 391 9.08 13.86 -12.52
CA LEU A 391 9.67 12.55 -12.26
C LEU A 391 9.04 11.49 -13.18
N PHE A 392 9.77 10.39 -13.38
CA PHE A 392 9.33 9.24 -14.17
C PHE A 392 9.22 8.04 -13.23
N PHE A 393 8.03 7.79 -12.72
CA PHE A 393 7.84 6.81 -11.65
C PHE A 393 6.72 5.83 -11.97
N ASP A 394 6.85 4.65 -11.38
CA ASP A 394 5.76 3.70 -11.26
C ASP A 394 5.33 3.68 -9.78
N PRO A 395 4.12 3.18 -9.47
CA PRO A 395 3.74 2.93 -8.09
C PRO A 395 4.72 1.97 -7.41
N TYR A 396 5.05 2.21 -6.14
CA TYR A 396 5.95 1.34 -5.36
C TYR A 396 5.48 -0.12 -5.32
N GLN A 397 4.16 -0.35 -5.38
CA GLN A 397 3.54 -1.67 -5.49
C GLN A 397 3.88 -2.43 -6.78
N ILE A 398 4.16 -1.70 -7.87
CA ILE A 398 4.44 -2.28 -9.20
C ILE A 398 5.95 -2.34 -9.43
N ASN A 399 6.69 -1.34 -8.94
CA ASN A 399 8.13 -1.27 -9.07
C ASN A 399 8.72 -0.50 -7.89
N GLN A 400 9.44 -1.20 -7.03
CA GLN A 400 10.01 -0.60 -5.83
C GLN A 400 11.11 0.41 -6.16
N ARG A 401 11.91 0.17 -7.21
CA ARG A 401 13.05 1.05 -7.58
C ARG A 401 12.58 2.38 -8.17
N THR A 402 11.59 2.36 -9.07
CA THR A 402 11.02 3.60 -9.64
C THR A 402 9.89 4.17 -8.80
N GLY A 403 9.39 3.45 -7.80
CA GLY A 403 8.39 3.94 -6.86
C GLY A 403 8.95 4.43 -5.53
N SER A 404 10.26 4.38 -5.30
CA SER A 404 10.90 4.91 -4.08
C SER A 404 11.69 6.19 -4.36
N PHE A 405 11.82 7.01 -3.33
CA PHE A 405 12.67 8.20 -3.33
C PHE A 405 13.14 8.53 -1.91
N ILE A 406 14.15 9.39 -1.82
CA ILE A 406 14.56 9.99 -0.55
C ILE A 406 14.44 11.51 -0.62
N ILE A 407 14.18 12.12 0.55
CA ILE A 407 14.19 13.57 0.76
C ILE A 407 15.48 13.92 1.49
N ILE A 408 16.20 14.91 0.98
CA ILE A 408 17.47 15.39 1.49
C ILE A 408 17.31 16.87 1.86
N ASP A 409 17.81 17.26 3.02
CA ASP A 409 17.83 18.66 3.44
C ASP A 409 18.83 19.48 2.61
N LEU A 410 18.37 20.62 2.08
CA LEU A 410 19.19 21.49 1.23
C LEU A 410 20.41 22.09 1.94
N ALA A 411 20.34 22.32 3.25
CA ALA A 411 21.40 22.98 3.99
C ALA A 411 22.42 21.99 4.55
N SER A 412 21.96 20.85 5.09
CA SER A 412 22.83 19.86 5.72
C SER A 412 23.26 18.71 4.80
N ASN A 413 22.61 18.52 3.65
CA ASN A 413 22.74 17.34 2.79
C ASN A 413 22.43 16.00 3.49
N VAL A 414 21.74 16.04 4.63
CA VAL A 414 21.31 14.83 5.36
C VAL A 414 20.01 14.31 4.75
N THR A 415 19.89 12.99 4.61
CA THR A 415 18.62 12.34 4.26
C THR A 415 17.64 12.48 5.42
N VAL A 416 16.53 13.18 5.18
CA VAL A 416 15.52 13.51 6.19
C VAL A 416 14.22 12.70 6.05
N GLY A 417 14.01 12.05 4.90
CA GLY A 417 12.83 11.23 4.67
C GLY A 417 13.05 10.16 3.62
N ALA A 418 12.29 9.07 3.71
CA ALA A 418 12.22 8.01 2.71
C ALA A 418 10.76 7.80 2.31
N GLY A 419 10.49 7.74 1.00
CA GLY A 419 9.14 7.77 0.47
C GLY A 419 8.82 6.67 -0.53
N MET A 420 7.55 6.25 -0.51
CA MET A 420 6.96 5.21 -1.36
C MET A 420 5.78 5.80 -2.14
N ILE A 421 5.92 5.92 -3.46
CA ILE A 421 4.95 6.53 -4.36
C ILE A 421 3.74 5.61 -4.52
N ARG A 422 2.53 6.16 -4.36
CA ARG A 422 1.29 5.37 -4.42
C ARG A 422 0.76 5.17 -5.84
N ALA A 423 -0.01 4.10 -6.05
CA ALA A 423 -0.77 3.88 -7.29
C ALA A 423 -1.83 4.98 -7.54
N GLY A 424 -2.29 5.64 -6.46
CA GLY A 424 -3.18 6.79 -6.47
C GLY A 424 -2.53 8.15 -6.80
N SER A 425 -1.20 8.20 -7.01
CA SER A 425 -0.49 9.38 -7.56
C SER A 425 -0.95 9.79 -8.96
N THR A 426 -1.86 9.00 -9.53
CA THR A 426 -2.80 9.37 -10.58
C THR A 426 -3.81 10.44 -10.15
N VAL A 427 -3.54 11.25 -9.10
CA VAL A 427 -4.30 12.46 -8.75
C VAL A 427 -4.45 13.31 -10.00
N SER A 428 -5.59 13.16 -10.67
CA SER A 428 -6.01 14.04 -11.73
C SER A 428 -6.01 15.43 -11.12
N LYS A 429 -5.33 16.38 -11.78
CA LYS A 429 -5.46 17.79 -11.45
C LYS A 429 -6.94 18.11 -11.23
N LYS A 430 -7.25 18.61 -10.02
CA LYS A 430 -8.17 19.72 -9.75
C LYS A 430 -8.36 19.91 -8.24
N HIS A 431 -7.45 20.66 -7.64
CA HIS A 431 -7.92 21.77 -6.82
C HIS A 431 -8.15 22.91 -7.80
N VAL A 432 -9.39 23.16 -8.17
CA VAL A 432 -9.79 24.44 -8.74
C VAL A 432 -10.78 25.05 -7.76
N ASN A 433 -10.46 26.28 -7.38
CA ASN A 433 -11.34 27.20 -6.70
C ASN A 433 -12.77 27.11 -7.25
N VAL A 434 -13.72 27.36 -6.36
CA VAL A 434 -15.13 27.47 -6.66
C VAL A 434 -15.35 28.55 -7.73
N SER A 435 -15.42 28.15 -9.00
CA SER A 435 -16.16 28.88 -10.03
C SER A 435 -16.59 27.93 -11.14
N SER A 436 -17.87 28.05 -11.48
CA SER A 436 -18.62 27.35 -12.52
C SER A 436 -17.86 27.19 -13.84
N GLY A 437 -17.54 25.95 -14.22
CA GLY A 437 -17.02 25.61 -15.55
C GLY A 437 -16.65 24.13 -15.65
N LYS A 438 -17.37 23.37 -16.49
CA LYS A 438 -17.06 21.97 -16.83
C LYS A 438 -15.65 21.87 -17.41
N GLU A 439 -14.69 21.36 -16.64
CA GLU A 439 -13.36 21.03 -17.18
C GLU A 439 -13.31 19.52 -17.49
N ILE A 440 -13.31 19.17 -18.78
CA ILE A 440 -13.04 17.82 -19.31
C ILE A 440 -11.52 17.68 -19.48
N SER A 441 -10.96 16.48 -19.35
CA SER A 441 -9.53 16.24 -19.62
C SER A 441 -9.16 16.72 -21.04
N PRO A 442 -8.06 17.47 -21.23
CA PRO A 442 -7.77 18.15 -22.50
C PRO A 442 -7.58 17.21 -23.71
N ASN A 443 -7.39 15.90 -23.47
CA ASN A 443 -7.20 14.87 -24.49
C ASN A 443 -8.34 13.84 -24.52
N VAL A 444 -9.49 14.11 -23.90
CA VAL A 444 -10.64 13.19 -23.89
C VAL A 444 -11.82 13.89 -24.54
N VAL A 445 -12.11 13.51 -25.78
CA VAL A 445 -13.37 13.86 -26.44
C VAL A 445 -14.40 12.85 -25.97
N TRP A 446 -15.55 13.31 -25.48
CA TRP A 446 -16.67 12.41 -25.20
C TRP A 446 -17.17 11.85 -26.53
N GLU A 447 -16.86 10.60 -26.82
CA GLU A 447 -17.41 9.93 -28.00
C GLU A 447 -18.92 9.76 -27.81
N PRO A 448 -19.74 10.12 -28.81
CA PRO A 448 -21.16 9.89 -28.73
C PRO A 448 -21.45 8.39 -28.65
N TRP A 449 -22.46 8.03 -27.86
CA TRP A 449 -22.89 6.64 -27.77
C TRP A 449 -23.40 6.15 -29.12
N ASN A 450 -23.00 4.93 -29.52
CA ASN A 450 -23.47 4.30 -30.76
C ASN A 450 -25.00 4.16 -30.81
N ILE A 451 -25.65 4.03 -29.65
CA ILE A 451 -27.11 4.03 -29.52
C ILE A 451 -27.49 5.16 -28.55
N PRO A 452 -28.11 6.25 -29.03
CA PRO A 452 -28.55 7.36 -28.20
C PRO A 452 -29.57 6.96 -27.13
N ARG A 453 -29.62 7.72 -26.03
CA ARG A 453 -30.58 7.54 -24.93
C ARG A 453 -32.02 7.49 -25.44
N GLU A 454 -32.39 8.37 -26.38
CA GLU A 454 -33.75 8.50 -26.89
C GLU A 454 -34.25 7.22 -27.58
N GLU A 455 -33.35 6.48 -28.25
CA GLU A 455 -33.69 5.17 -28.85
C GLU A 455 -33.88 4.10 -27.79
N ARG A 456 -33.06 4.11 -26.74
CA ARG A 456 -33.19 3.21 -25.59
C ARG A 456 -34.50 3.46 -24.85
N GLU A 457 -34.87 4.71 -24.61
CA GLU A 457 -36.14 5.09 -24.00
C GLU A 457 -37.35 4.62 -24.83
N LYS A 458 -37.31 4.78 -26.15
CA LYS A 458 -38.35 4.25 -27.06
C LYS A 458 -38.47 2.73 -26.94
N ARG A 459 -37.35 2.01 -26.89
CA ARG A 459 -37.33 0.55 -26.73
C ARG A 459 -37.83 0.12 -25.35
N ASN A 460 -37.46 0.84 -24.30
CA ASN A 460 -37.80 0.52 -22.93
C ASN A 460 -39.26 0.87 -22.57
N GLY A 461 -39.93 1.70 -23.38
CA GLY A 461 -41.30 2.15 -23.11
C GLY A 461 -41.39 3.12 -21.93
N HIS A 462 -40.28 3.76 -21.56
CA HIS A 462 -40.24 4.79 -20.51
C HIS A 462 -39.08 5.75 -20.72
N LYS A 463 -39.15 6.91 -20.06
CA LYS A 463 -38.05 7.88 -20.02
C LYS A 463 -37.01 7.48 -18.97
N ALA A 464 -35.75 7.82 -19.22
CA ALA A 464 -34.71 7.72 -18.20
C ALA A 464 -34.97 8.79 -17.13
N LYS A 465 -34.75 8.44 -15.86
CA LYS A 465 -34.90 9.35 -14.72
C LYS A 465 -33.90 8.99 -13.64
N VAL A 466 -33.43 9.98 -12.89
CA VAL A 466 -32.65 9.77 -11.66
C VAL A 466 -33.50 10.19 -10.47
N LEU A 467 -33.92 9.23 -9.66
CA LEU A 467 -34.62 9.48 -8.40
C LEU A 467 -33.61 9.46 -7.26
N TRP A 468 -33.43 10.61 -6.63
CA TRP A 468 -32.46 10.82 -5.57
C TRP A 468 -33.12 10.91 -4.20
N PHE A 469 -33.04 9.84 -3.42
CA PHE A 469 -33.58 9.77 -2.08
C PHE A 469 -32.56 10.35 -1.09
N THR A 470 -32.91 11.48 -0.44
CA THR A 470 -32.10 12.13 0.60
C THR A 470 -32.85 12.13 1.94
N GLY A 471 -32.10 12.11 3.05
CA GLY A 471 -32.64 12.08 4.41
C GLY A 471 -31.67 11.40 5.39
N ILE A 472 -31.95 11.49 6.68
CA ILE A 472 -31.13 10.90 7.75
C ILE A 472 -31.09 9.35 7.67
N SER A 473 -30.11 8.74 8.33
CA SER A 473 -30.10 7.27 8.49
C SER A 473 -31.39 6.81 9.19
N GLY A 474 -31.91 5.63 8.87
CA GLY A 474 -33.16 5.14 9.47
C GLY A 474 -34.46 5.79 8.98
N ALA A 475 -34.40 6.84 8.14
CA ALA A 475 -35.60 7.51 7.60
C ALA A 475 -36.46 6.66 6.63
N GLY A 476 -35.97 5.49 6.17
CA GLY A 476 -36.72 4.59 5.29
C GLY A 476 -36.41 4.69 3.79
N LYS A 477 -35.36 5.44 3.40
CA LYS A 477 -34.93 5.63 1.99
C LYS A 477 -34.79 4.31 1.21
N SER A 478 -33.92 3.41 1.69
CA SER A 478 -33.65 2.13 1.02
C SER A 478 -34.88 1.22 1.01
N THR A 479 -35.76 1.32 2.01
CA THR A 479 -37.01 0.54 2.05
C THR A 479 -37.99 0.99 0.96
N ILE A 480 -38.20 2.30 0.82
CA ILE A 480 -39.07 2.86 -0.22
C ILE A 480 -38.49 2.59 -1.61
N ALA A 481 -37.19 2.80 -1.81
CA ALA A 481 -36.55 2.59 -3.10
C ALA A 481 -36.59 1.13 -3.56
N LYS A 482 -36.40 0.16 -2.66
CA LYS A 482 -36.50 -1.29 -2.99
C LYS A 482 -37.92 -1.69 -3.38
N GLU A 483 -38.94 -1.20 -2.67
CA GLU A 483 -40.33 -1.48 -3.04
C GLU A 483 -40.72 -0.79 -4.35
N LEU A 484 -40.24 0.44 -4.59
CA LEU A 484 -40.42 1.12 -5.87
C LEU A 484 -39.75 0.37 -7.02
N GLU A 485 -38.50 -0.07 -6.85
CA GLU A 485 -37.78 -0.88 -7.83
C GLU A 485 -38.58 -2.13 -8.20
N ARG A 486 -39.10 -2.85 -7.19
CA ARG A 486 -39.93 -4.04 -7.40
C ARG A 486 -41.17 -3.74 -8.25
N ARG A 487 -41.91 -2.66 -7.95
CA ARG A 487 -43.10 -2.28 -8.73
C ARG A 487 -42.77 -1.87 -10.17
N LEU A 488 -41.69 -1.12 -10.36
CA LEU A 488 -41.24 -0.70 -11.70
C LEU A 488 -40.77 -1.91 -12.52
N TRP A 489 -40.07 -2.85 -11.90
CA TRP A 489 -39.66 -4.10 -12.51
C TRP A 489 -40.87 -4.94 -12.96
N GLU A 490 -41.90 -5.07 -12.11
CA GLU A 490 -43.16 -5.75 -12.44
C GLU A 490 -43.90 -5.08 -13.62
N LYS A 491 -43.73 -3.77 -13.81
CA LYS A 491 -44.23 -3.01 -14.97
C LYS A 491 -43.33 -3.08 -16.21
N GLY A 492 -42.26 -3.88 -16.19
CA GLY A 492 -41.33 -4.07 -17.30
C GLY A 492 -40.34 -2.92 -17.53
N LYS A 493 -40.17 -2.03 -16.54
CA LYS A 493 -39.26 -0.88 -16.63
C LYS A 493 -37.81 -1.30 -16.35
N GLN A 494 -36.85 -0.63 -16.98
CA GLN A 494 -35.43 -0.85 -16.73
C GLN A 494 -34.97 0.01 -15.55
N THR A 495 -34.60 -0.64 -14.44
CA THR A 495 -34.23 0.02 -13.18
C THR A 495 -32.82 -0.32 -12.75
N VAL A 496 -32.18 0.61 -12.04
CA VAL A 496 -30.90 0.38 -11.34
C VAL A 496 -30.96 1.01 -9.96
N LEU A 497 -30.83 0.22 -8.91
CA LEU A 497 -30.67 0.71 -7.54
C LEU A 497 -29.19 0.91 -7.18
N LEU A 498 -28.84 2.14 -6.81
CA LEU A 498 -27.53 2.52 -6.29
C LEU A 498 -27.65 2.84 -4.79
N ASP A 499 -27.29 1.87 -3.95
CA ASP A 499 -27.31 2.02 -2.49
C ASP A 499 -25.94 2.39 -1.92
N GLY A 500 -25.94 3.26 -0.90
CA GLY A 500 -24.74 3.78 -0.25
C GLY A 500 -23.81 2.71 0.33
N ASP A 501 -24.34 1.57 0.81
CA ASP A 501 -23.50 0.50 1.32
C ASP A 501 -22.88 -0.32 0.17
N GLN A 502 -23.67 -0.62 -0.87
CA GLN A 502 -23.23 -1.42 -2.01
C GLN A 502 -22.09 -0.75 -2.78
N VAL A 503 -22.21 0.55 -3.05
CA VAL A 503 -21.14 1.27 -3.75
C VAL A 503 -19.85 1.35 -2.93
N ARG A 504 -19.94 1.28 -1.60
CA ARG A 504 -18.79 1.29 -0.67
C ARG A 504 -18.09 -0.06 -0.55
N HIS A 505 -18.65 -1.15 -1.07
CA HIS A 505 -17.90 -2.40 -1.22
C HIS A 505 -16.91 -2.38 -2.39
N GLY A 506 -17.08 -1.46 -3.35
CA GLY A 506 -16.26 -1.39 -4.57
C GLY A 506 -15.90 0.03 -4.95
N LEU A 507 -16.72 0.67 -5.79
CA LEU A 507 -16.48 2.00 -6.38
C LEU A 507 -15.99 3.08 -5.38
N ASN A 508 -16.52 3.03 -4.16
CA ASN A 508 -16.24 3.98 -3.09
C ASN A 508 -15.62 3.31 -1.85
N GLY A 509 -15.04 2.12 -1.99
CA GLY A 509 -14.44 1.38 -0.86
C GLY A 509 -13.16 2.02 -0.30
N ASP A 510 -12.55 2.93 -1.07
CA ASP A 510 -11.41 3.75 -0.62
C ASP A 510 -11.82 4.96 0.24
N LEU A 511 -13.13 5.30 0.29
CA LEU A 511 -13.64 6.50 0.94
C LEU A 511 -14.07 6.24 2.39
N GLY A 512 -13.62 7.10 3.30
CA GLY A 512 -14.11 7.13 4.68
C GLY A 512 -15.45 7.86 4.83
N PHE A 513 -15.68 8.42 6.02
CA PHE A 513 -16.88 9.18 6.37
C PHE A 513 -16.61 10.65 6.70
N SER A 514 -15.42 11.16 6.37
CA SER A 514 -15.09 12.59 6.48
C SER A 514 -15.96 13.45 5.57
N LEU A 515 -15.99 14.77 5.79
CA LEU A 515 -16.72 15.71 4.93
C LEU A 515 -16.30 15.58 3.45
N LYS A 516 -14.99 15.53 3.21
CA LYS A 516 -14.40 15.40 1.87
C LYS A 516 -14.76 14.06 1.22
N ASP A 517 -14.70 12.96 1.98
CA ASP A 517 -15.08 11.64 1.49
C ASP A 517 -16.57 11.55 1.15
N ARG A 518 -17.43 12.24 1.92
CA ARG A 518 -18.87 12.31 1.63
C ARG A 518 -19.14 13.07 0.34
N THR A 519 -18.51 14.21 0.14
CA THR A 519 -18.61 14.97 -1.12
C THR A 519 -18.11 14.15 -2.30
N GLU A 520 -16.96 13.49 -2.17
CA GLU A 520 -16.43 12.62 -3.23
C GLU A 520 -17.33 11.40 -3.49
N ASN A 521 -17.91 10.81 -2.44
CA ASN A 521 -18.88 9.72 -2.56
C ASN A 521 -20.08 10.16 -3.39
N ILE A 522 -20.68 11.34 -3.11
CA ILE A 522 -21.80 11.88 -3.88
C ILE A 522 -21.38 12.22 -5.32
N ARG A 523 -20.18 12.77 -5.52
CA ARG A 523 -19.67 13.06 -6.87
C ARG A 523 -19.53 11.80 -7.72
N ARG A 524 -18.92 10.73 -7.18
CA ARG A 524 -18.71 9.45 -7.90
C ARG A 524 -20.04 8.77 -8.25
N VAL A 525 -20.95 8.66 -7.29
CA VAL A 525 -22.25 8.02 -7.56
C VAL A 525 -23.12 8.88 -8.48
N GLY A 526 -22.99 10.21 -8.45
CA GLY A 526 -23.63 11.10 -9.43
C GLY A 526 -23.18 10.81 -10.87
N GLN A 527 -21.88 10.56 -11.08
CA GLN A 527 -21.36 10.17 -12.40
C GLN A 527 -21.88 8.81 -12.85
N VAL A 528 -21.93 7.83 -11.94
CA VAL A 528 -22.49 6.50 -12.25
C VAL A 528 -23.98 6.58 -12.56
N ALA A 529 -24.74 7.37 -11.79
CA ALA A 529 -26.15 7.60 -12.05
C ALA A 529 -26.35 8.24 -13.43
N ARG A 530 -25.51 9.20 -13.81
CA ARG A 530 -25.51 9.77 -15.16
C ARG A 530 -25.25 8.70 -16.23
N LEU A 531 -24.28 7.82 -16.06
CA LEU A 531 -24.00 6.76 -17.05
C LEU A 531 -25.22 5.86 -17.26
N PHE A 532 -25.87 5.39 -16.19
CA PHE A 532 -27.08 4.56 -16.33
C PHE A 532 -28.25 5.34 -16.94
N PHE A 533 -28.38 6.61 -16.60
CA PHE A 533 -29.37 7.51 -17.19
C PHE A 533 -29.18 7.70 -18.70
N GLU A 534 -27.94 7.94 -19.16
CA GLU A 534 -27.60 8.03 -20.60
C GLU A 534 -27.89 6.70 -21.33
N HIS A 535 -27.93 5.59 -20.61
CA HIS A 535 -28.31 4.26 -21.11
C HIS A 535 -29.81 3.94 -20.98
N GLY A 536 -30.67 4.91 -20.67
CA GLY A 536 -32.12 4.74 -20.74
C GLY A 536 -32.76 4.15 -19.47
N ASN A 537 -32.07 4.12 -18.33
CA ASN A 537 -32.56 3.49 -17.09
C ASN A 537 -33.26 4.49 -16.16
N ILE A 538 -34.15 3.98 -15.31
CA ILE A 538 -34.63 4.66 -14.10
C ILE A 538 -33.67 4.32 -12.96
N VAL A 539 -32.88 5.29 -12.54
CA VAL A 539 -31.84 5.13 -11.52
C VAL A 539 -32.38 5.56 -10.17
N LEU A 540 -32.34 4.66 -9.18
CA LEU A 540 -32.79 4.90 -7.81
C LEU A 540 -31.55 5.06 -6.91
N CYS A 541 -31.34 6.23 -6.34
CA CYS A 541 -30.15 6.56 -5.55
C CYS A 541 -30.50 6.75 -4.07
N THR A 542 -29.99 5.88 -3.18
CA THR A 542 -30.31 5.91 -1.73
C THR A 542 -29.12 6.32 -0.88
N PHE A 543 -28.74 7.59 -0.97
CA PHE A 543 -27.56 8.11 -0.28
C PHE A 543 -27.91 8.99 0.92
N VAL A 544 -27.07 8.93 1.96
CA VAL A 544 -27.03 9.99 2.97
C VAL A 544 -26.22 11.13 2.36
N SER A 545 -26.91 12.02 1.64
CA SER A 545 -26.34 13.21 1.00
C SER A 545 -26.68 14.46 1.83
N PRO A 546 -25.89 14.78 2.88
CA PRO A 546 -26.24 15.83 3.84
C PRO A 546 -26.18 17.23 3.26
N TYR A 547 -25.28 17.52 2.32
CA TYR A 547 -25.06 18.88 1.82
C TYR A 547 -25.89 19.19 0.58
N ILE A 548 -26.54 20.36 0.56
CA ILE A 548 -27.32 20.86 -0.59
C ILE A 548 -26.40 21.00 -1.81
N LYS A 549 -25.20 21.55 -1.61
CA LYS A 549 -24.20 21.77 -2.68
C LYS A 549 -23.89 20.49 -3.46
N ASP A 550 -23.76 19.37 -2.77
CA ASP A 550 -23.39 18.09 -3.40
C ASP A 550 -24.55 17.51 -4.23
N ARG A 551 -25.79 17.68 -3.74
CA ARG A 551 -27.00 17.27 -4.47
C ARG A 551 -27.23 18.15 -5.70
N GLN A 552 -27.00 19.45 -5.60
CA GLN A 552 -27.03 20.37 -6.74
C GLN A 552 -25.96 20.03 -7.78
N ALA A 553 -24.75 19.67 -7.34
CA ALA A 553 -23.69 19.23 -8.23
C ALA A 553 -24.06 17.94 -8.98
N ALA A 554 -24.69 16.97 -8.30
CA ALA A 554 -25.21 15.75 -8.94
C ALA A 554 -26.34 16.06 -9.94
N LYS A 555 -27.28 16.94 -9.59
CA LYS A 555 -28.34 17.42 -10.49
C LYS A 555 -27.77 18.04 -11.76
N ALA A 556 -26.77 18.91 -11.64
CA ALA A 556 -26.13 19.60 -12.76
C ALA A 556 -25.36 18.67 -13.72
N MET A 557 -25.20 17.38 -13.39
CA MET A 557 -24.61 16.39 -14.28
C MET A 557 -25.59 15.94 -15.38
N LEU A 558 -26.89 16.08 -15.16
CA LEU A 558 -27.92 15.65 -16.12
C LEU A 558 -28.26 16.78 -17.12
N PRO A 559 -28.80 16.43 -18.31
CA PRO A 559 -29.10 17.41 -19.35
C PRO A 559 -30.20 18.42 -18.96
N ASN A 560 -31.24 17.96 -18.27
CA ASN A 560 -32.37 18.79 -17.87
C ASN A 560 -32.65 18.68 -16.37
N ASP A 561 -33.15 19.76 -15.80
CA ASP A 561 -33.53 19.82 -14.38
C ASP A 561 -34.65 18.83 -14.01
N SER A 562 -35.53 18.50 -14.96
CA SER A 562 -36.63 17.54 -14.78
C SER A 562 -36.19 16.07 -14.84
N ASP A 563 -34.92 15.80 -15.16
CA ASP A 563 -34.37 14.45 -15.19
C ASP A 563 -33.85 13.99 -13.82
N PHE A 564 -33.62 14.93 -12.91
CA PHE A 564 -33.22 14.70 -11.53
C PHE A 564 -34.39 14.97 -10.59
N ILE A 565 -34.91 13.93 -9.96
CA ILE A 565 -36.04 14.00 -9.03
C ILE A 565 -35.50 13.86 -7.60
N GLU A 566 -35.49 14.96 -6.84
CA GLU A 566 -35.01 14.96 -5.46
C GLU A 566 -36.17 14.59 -4.50
N ILE A 567 -36.08 13.43 -3.85
CA ILE A 567 -37.10 12.92 -2.93
C ILE A 567 -36.55 13.03 -1.50
N HIS A 568 -37.16 13.90 -0.71
CA HIS A 568 -36.78 14.09 0.69
C HIS A 568 -37.59 13.15 1.59
N VAL A 569 -36.94 12.13 2.13
CA VAL A 569 -37.55 11.18 3.05
C VAL A 569 -37.24 11.58 4.50
N THR A 570 -38.28 11.89 5.26
CA THR A 570 -38.18 12.36 6.65
C THR A 570 -38.91 11.43 7.62
N CYS A 571 -38.50 11.50 8.88
CA CYS A 571 -39.21 10.95 10.05
C CYS A 571 -38.75 11.73 11.29
N ARG A 572 -39.43 11.55 12.43
CA ARG A 572 -38.92 12.01 13.73
C ARG A 572 -37.58 11.36 14.07
N SER A 573 -36.72 12.10 14.79
CA SER A 573 -35.39 11.60 15.21
C SER A 573 -35.51 10.39 16.11
N GLU A 574 -36.49 10.36 17.02
CA GLU A 574 -36.74 9.19 17.88
C GLU A 574 -37.08 7.95 17.04
N THR A 575 -37.90 8.12 16.00
CA THR A 575 -38.28 7.02 15.10
C THR A 575 -37.08 6.47 14.34
N ALA A 576 -36.19 7.34 13.83
CA ALA A 576 -34.96 6.92 13.16
C ALA A 576 -34.04 6.12 14.11
N LYS A 577 -33.89 6.59 15.36
CA LYS A 577 -33.10 5.95 16.41
C LYS A 577 -33.71 4.63 16.88
N GLN A 578 -35.03 4.53 16.93
CA GLN A 578 -35.72 3.29 17.31
C GLN A 578 -35.60 2.22 16.22
N ARG A 579 -35.67 2.62 14.94
CA ARG A 579 -35.54 1.68 13.82
C ARG A 579 -34.12 1.13 13.68
N ASP A 580 -33.11 1.96 13.97
CA ASP A 580 -31.65 1.76 13.83
C ASP A 580 -31.19 0.42 13.21
N PRO A 581 -31.49 0.19 11.92
CA PRO A 581 -31.36 -1.15 11.32
C PRO A 581 -29.90 -1.60 11.19
N LYS A 582 -28.96 -0.67 11.36
CA LYS A 582 -27.52 -0.88 11.22
C LYS A 582 -26.75 -0.67 12.54
N GLY A 583 -27.46 -0.41 13.65
CA GLY A 583 -26.85 -0.11 14.96
C GLY A 583 -25.98 1.16 14.97
N LEU A 584 -26.19 2.09 14.04
CA LEU A 584 -25.35 3.28 13.89
C LEU A 584 -25.59 4.30 15.00
N TYR A 585 -26.85 4.46 15.43
CA TYR A 585 -27.20 5.38 16.51
C TYR A 585 -26.71 4.84 17.87
N GLU A 586 -26.78 3.53 18.09
CA GLU A 586 -26.19 2.92 19.29
C GLU A 586 -24.67 3.07 19.34
N LYS A 587 -23.98 2.83 18.23
CA LYS A 587 -22.52 3.03 18.12
C LYS A 587 -22.11 4.49 18.33
N ALA A 588 -22.87 5.43 17.77
CA ALA A 588 -22.64 6.85 18.00
C ALA A 588 -22.85 7.24 19.48
N LYS A 589 -23.86 6.65 20.15
CA LYS A 589 -24.09 6.85 21.59
C LYS A 589 -22.95 6.30 22.47
N LYS A 590 -22.28 5.22 22.04
CA LYS A 590 -21.09 4.65 22.70
C LYS A 590 -19.79 5.38 22.37
N GLY A 591 -19.82 6.38 21.48
CA GLY A 591 -18.63 7.10 21.02
C GLY A 591 -17.77 6.35 19.99
N GLU A 592 -18.25 5.22 19.46
CA GLU A 592 -17.54 4.42 18.45
C GLU A 592 -17.63 5.03 17.04
N ILE A 593 -18.68 5.82 16.78
CA ILE A 593 -18.89 6.56 15.53
C ILE A 593 -19.08 8.03 15.87
N THR A 594 -18.32 8.90 15.22
CA THR A 594 -18.47 10.36 15.28
C THR A 594 -18.96 10.90 13.93
N ASN A 595 -19.61 12.07 13.95
CA ASN A 595 -20.19 12.76 12.79
C ASN A 595 -21.32 12.00 12.06
N LEU A 596 -22.14 11.24 12.77
CA LEU A 596 -23.34 10.61 12.23
C LEU A 596 -24.42 11.64 11.88
N THR A 597 -24.82 11.67 10.60
CA THR A 597 -25.85 12.59 10.10
C THR A 597 -27.21 12.30 10.74
N GLY A 598 -27.77 13.31 11.42
CA GLY A 598 -29.01 13.20 12.20
C GLY A 598 -28.80 12.81 13.67
N TYR A 599 -27.55 12.77 14.16
CA TYR A 599 -27.20 12.62 15.58
C TYR A 599 -26.28 13.75 16.04
N ASP A 600 -25.02 13.75 15.61
CA ASP A 600 -23.96 14.71 15.96
C ASP A 600 -23.41 15.46 14.73
N SER A 601 -24.01 15.24 13.54
CA SER A 601 -23.76 16.00 12.31
C SER A 601 -25.09 16.39 11.65
N GLU A 602 -25.17 17.62 11.11
CA GLU A 602 -26.39 18.15 10.49
C GLU A 602 -26.70 17.53 9.12
N HIS A 603 -27.98 17.49 8.77
CA HIS A 603 -28.48 17.21 7.43
C HIS A 603 -29.13 18.48 6.88
N GLU A 604 -28.58 19.06 5.83
CA GLU A 604 -29.17 20.22 5.18
C GLU A 604 -30.37 19.75 4.34
N ALA A 605 -31.55 19.85 4.94
CA ALA A 605 -32.80 19.52 4.28
C ALA A 605 -32.95 20.31 2.96
N PRO A 606 -33.37 19.66 1.85
CA PRO A 606 -33.64 20.38 0.61
C PRO A 606 -34.77 21.40 0.82
N GLU A 607 -34.56 22.63 0.35
CA GLU A 607 -35.54 23.70 0.48
C GLU A 607 -36.79 23.46 -0.38
N LYS A 608 -36.61 22.88 -1.56
CA LYS A 608 -37.68 22.59 -2.54
C LYS A 608 -37.48 21.22 -3.18
N PRO A 609 -37.66 20.11 -2.43
CA PRO A 609 -37.58 18.78 -3.01
C PRO A 609 -38.72 18.58 -4.01
N SER A 610 -38.49 17.73 -5.02
CA SER A 610 -39.53 17.33 -5.98
C SER A 610 -40.69 16.61 -5.30
N LEU A 611 -40.40 15.85 -4.24
CA LEU A 611 -41.40 15.22 -3.38
C LEU A 611 -40.87 15.10 -1.95
N ARG A 612 -41.74 15.33 -0.96
CA ARG A 612 -41.44 15.11 0.46
C ARG A 612 -42.28 13.96 0.99
N ILE A 613 -41.62 12.98 1.62
CA ILE A 613 -42.25 11.79 2.19
C ILE A 613 -41.96 11.73 3.68
N ASN A 614 -43.01 11.84 4.50
CA ASN A 614 -42.91 11.64 5.95
C ASN A 614 -43.28 10.20 6.32
N THR A 615 -42.29 9.37 6.63
CA THR A 615 -42.49 7.94 6.94
C THR A 615 -43.08 7.66 8.32
N ASP A 616 -43.42 8.71 9.07
CA ASP A 616 -44.25 8.61 10.28
C ASP A 616 -45.75 8.68 9.97
N GLU A 617 -46.13 9.23 8.82
CA GLU A 617 -47.52 9.54 8.47
C GLU A 617 -48.05 8.69 7.32
N ILE A 618 -47.17 8.21 6.43
CA ILE A 618 -47.55 7.43 5.25
C ILE A 618 -46.91 6.05 5.26
N THR A 619 -47.62 5.06 4.74
CA THR A 619 -47.07 3.71 4.59
C THR A 619 -46.09 3.66 3.43
N VAL A 620 -45.21 2.65 3.41
CA VAL A 620 -44.29 2.42 2.28
C VAL A 620 -45.07 2.25 0.97
N LYS A 621 -46.24 1.59 1.02
CA LYS A 621 -47.04 1.36 -0.19
C LYS A 621 -47.59 2.66 -0.78
N ASP A 622 -48.08 3.55 0.07
CA ASP A 622 -48.64 4.85 -0.33
C ASP A 622 -47.52 5.80 -0.78
N ALA A 623 -46.37 5.76 -0.12
CA ALA A 623 -45.17 6.49 -0.52
C ALA A 623 -44.73 6.13 -1.95
N VAL A 624 -44.70 4.83 -2.26
CA VAL A 624 -44.32 4.34 -3.59
C VAL A 624 -45.36 4.73 -4.64
N GLU A 625 -46.66 4.64 -4.32
CA GLU A 625 -47.72 5.06 -5.24
C GLU A 625 -47.62 6.55 -5.56
N SER A 626 -47.43 7.39 -4.53
CA SER A 626 -47.22 8.82 -4.69
C SER A 626 -46.02 9.15 -5.58
N ILE A 627 -44.91 8.40 -5.50
CA ILE A 627 -43.74 8.60 -6.37
C ILE A 627 -44.09 8.25 -7.82
N ILE A 628 -44.75 7.11 -8.05
CA ILE A 628 -45.12 6.65 -9.39
C ILE A 628 -46.06 7.65 -10.07
N ASP A 629 -47.09 8.10 -9.35
CA ASP A 629 -48.09 9.04 -9.87
C ASP A 629 -47.51 10.43 -10.14
N SER A 630 -46.64 10.92 -9.25
CA SER A 630 -46.08 12.28 -9.36
C SER A 630 -45.09 12.44 -10.51
N PHE A 631 -44.49 11.34 -10.98
CA PHE A 631 -43.40 11.38 -11.97
C PHE A 631 -43.62 10.49 -13.19
N GLU A 632 -44.84 9.96 -13.37
CA GLU A 632 -45.28 9.16 -14.51
C GLU A 632 -44.36 7.95 -14.82
N LEU A 633 -44.01 7.18 -13.78
CA LEU A 633 -43.01 6.09 -13.86
C LEU A 633 -43.54 4.73 -14.32
#